data_AF-A0A3D2E1Y9-F1
#
_entry.id   AF-A0A3D2E1Y9-F1
#
_cell.length_a   1.000
_cell.length_b   1.000
_cell.length_c   1.000
_cell.angle_alpha   90.00
_cell.angle_beta   90.00
_cell.angle_gamma   90.00
#
_symmetry.space_group_name_H-M   'P 1'
#
loop_
_entity.id
_entity.type
_entity.pdbx_description
1 polymer ?
#
loop_
_entity_poly.entity_id
_entity_poly.type
_entity_poly.pdbx_seq_one_letter_code
_entity_poly.pdbx_strand_id
1 'polypeptide(L)'
;MKYKTITVFTNHNDADLISSAMFDAGAGGVSILDKQDFLDLVKSDVIWDYVDESVLSQSEVVKVSTMYEPTDTGFLAALEANLEEMKKNGVQFGEILLGEIDAADYENEWKKYYNPIKTKNITIVPTWI
;
A
#
# COMPACT_ATOMS: atom_id res chain seq x y z
N MET A 1 -0.32 15.42 -10.88
CA MET A 1 -1.75 15.43 -10.46
C MET A 1 -1.76 14.99 -9.02
N LYS A 2 -2.37 15.77 -8.13
CA LYS A 2 -2.34 15.49 -6.69
C LYS A 2 -3.45 14.52 -6.32
N TYR A 3 -3.13 13.54 -5.49
CA TYR A 3 -4.05 12.59 -4.89
C TYR A 3 -4.00 12.74 -3.38
N LYS A 4 -5.15 12.53 -2.73
CA LYS A 4 -5.18 12.41 -1.27
C LYS A 4 -4.92 10.96 -0.90
N THR A 5 -4.22 10.74 0.21
CA THR A 5 -3.96 9.41 0.73
C THR A 5 -4.60 9.24 2.10
N ILE A 6 -5.05 8.03 2.39
CA ILE A 6 -5.48 7.62 3.72
C ILE A 6 -4.77 6.32 4.08
N THR A 7 -4.36 6.21 5.34
CA THR A 7 -3.79 4.98 5.91
C THR A 7 -4.49 4.68 7.22
N VAL A 8 -5.06 3.49 7.32
CA VAL A 8 -5.71 2.97 8.52
C VAL A 8 -4.79 1.93 9.13
N PHE A 9 -4.45 2.12 10.40
CA PHE A 9 -3.63 1.18 11.16
C PHE A 9 -4.55 0.13 11.78
N THR A 10 -4.21 -1.14 11.62
CA THR A 10 -5.06 -2.27 12.02
C THR A 10 -4.20 -3.48 12.41
N ASN A 11 -4.84 -4.63 12.59
CA ASN A 11 -4.20 -5.93 12.80
C ASN A 11 -4.40 -6.84 11.58
N HIS A 12 -3.62 -7.92 11.52
CA HIS A 12 -3.64 -8.90 10.42
C HIS A 12 -5.04 -9.43 10.10
N ASN A 13 -5.81 -9.81 11.12
CA ASN A 13 -7.12 -10.44 10.91
C ASN A 13 -8.18 -9.50 10.34
N ASP A 14 -8.03 -8.19 10.59
CA ASP A 14 -8.99 -7.17 10.17
C ASP A 14 -8.54 -6.42 8.90
N ALA A 15 -7.31 -6.64 8.42
CA ALA A 15 -6.72 -5.91 7.29
C ALA A 15 -7.57 -6.00 6.01
N ASP A 16 -8.04 -7.21 5.69
CA ASP A 16 -8.90 -7.46 4.52
C ASP A 16 -10.27 -6.77 4.64
N LEU A 17 -10.82 -6.69 5.85
CA LEU A 17 -12.10 -6.01 6.09
C LEU A 17 -11.97 -4.49 5.87
N ILE A 18 -10.88 -3.90 6.36
CA ILE A 18 -10.56 -2.49 6.12
C ILE A 18 -10.34 -2.25 4.63
N SER A 19 -9.64 -3.15 3.93
CA SER A 19 -9.45 -3.07 2.48
C SER A 19 -10.79 -3.12 1.74
N SER A 20 -11.71 -4.00 2.14
CA SER A 20 -13.07 -4.05 1.58
C SER A 20 -13.80 -2.73 1.79
N ALA A 21 -13.74 -2.15 2.98
CA ALA A 21 -14.37 -0.85 3.26
C ALA A 21 -13.83 0.27 2.37
N MET A 22 -12.53 0.26 2.05
CA MET A 22 -11.92 1.21 1.13
C MET A 22 -12.45 1.04 -0.30
N PHE A 23 -12.56 -0.21 -0.78
CA PHE A 23 -13.14 -0.49 -2.10
C PHE A 23 -14.62 -0.08 -2.16
N ASP A 24 -15.40 -0.38 -1.13
CA ASP A 24 -16.81 0.00 -1.04
C ASP A 24 -16.99 1.53 -1.02
N ALA A 25 -16.02 2.27 -0.48
CA ALA A 25 -15.98 3.73 -0.51
C ALA A 25 -15.56 4.32 -1.87
N GLY A 26 -15.07 3.49 -2.80
CA GLY A 26 -14.68 3.90 -4.16
C GLY A 26 -13.17 3.87 -4.43
N ALA A 27 -12.37 3.22 -3.60
CA ALA A 27 -10.93 3.10 -3.85
C ALA A 27 -10.64 2.36 -5.17
N GLY A 28 -9.75 2.92 -6.00
CA GLY A 28 -9.26 2.26 -7.21
C GLY A 28 -8.22 1.16 -6.95
N GLY A 29 -7.66 1.12 -5.74
CA GLY A 29 -6.66 0.14 -5.32
C GLY A 29 -6.27 0.34 -3.86
N VAL A 30 -5.87 -0.73 -3.20
CA VAL A 30 -5.48 -0.74 -1.78
C VAL A 30 -4.11 -1.39 -1.66
N SER A 31 -3.26 -0.81 -0.81
CA SER A 31 -1.97 -1.36 -0.41
C SER A 31 -2.06 -1.84 1.03
N ILE A 32 -1.67 -3.09 1.28
CA ILE A 32 -1.62 -3.67 2.61
C ILE A 32 -0.15 -3.95 2.92
N LEU A 33 0.33 -3.36 4.02
CA LEU A 33 1.66 -3.65 4.55
C LEU A 33 1.49 -4.48 5.83
N ASP A 34 1.64 -5.79 5.66
CA ASP A 34 1.49 -6.78 6.72
C ASP A 34 2.73 -7.69 6.79
N LYS A 35 3.35 -7.76 7.97
CA LYS A 35 4.49 -8.63 8.23
C LYS A 35 4.07 -10.10 8.30
N GLN A 36 2.87 -10.38 8.80
CA GLN A 36 2.39 -11.74 9.02
C GLN A 36 2.20 -12.48 7.69
N ASP A 37 1.68 -11.80 6.67
CA ASP A 37 1.61 -12.31 5.29
C ASP A 37 2.96 -12.81 4.80
N PHE A 38 4.01 -12.02 5.06
CA PHE A 38 5.36 -12.38 4.68
C PHE A 38 5.88 -13.59 5.47
N LEU A 39 5.64 -13.63 6.78
CA LEU A 39 6.06 -14.77 7.62
C LEU A 39 5.37 -16.07 7.22
N ASP A 40 4.11 -16.01 6.81
CA ASP A 40 3.37 -17.19 6.37
C ASP A 40 3.78 -17.64 4.98
N LEU A 41 4.12 -16.70 4.10
CA LEU A 41 4.76 -17.00 2.82
C LEU A 41 6.08 -17.74 2.99
N VAL A 42 6.95 -17.30 3.92
CA VAL A 42 8.24 -17.96 4.22
C VAL A 42 8.06 -19.40 4.73
N LYS A 43 6.97 -19.68 5.45
CA LYS A 43 6.65 -21.03 5.94
C LYS A 43 5.99 -21.91 4.88
N SER A 44 5.55 -21.33 3.77
CA SER A 44 4.85 -22.05 2.71
C SER A 44 5.82 -22.83 1.82
N ASP A 45 5.27 -23.72 1.00
CA ASP A 45 6.04 -24.47 -0.01
C ASP A 45 6.34 -23.62 -1.27
N VAL A 46 5.95 -22.34 -1.29
CA VAL A 46 6.22 -21.46 -2.43
C VAL A 46 7.71 -21.13 -2.48
N ILE A 47 8.32 -21.36 -3.64
CA ILE A 47 9.75 -21.10 -3.85
C ILE A 47 9.94 -19.63 -4.25
N TRP A 48 10.74 -18.91 -3.48
CA TRP A 48 11.13 -17.52 -3.76
C TRP A 48 12.66 -17.40 -3.81
N ASP A 49 13.18 -16.75 -4.84
CA ASP A 49 14.63 -16.67 -5.09
C ASP A 49 15.34 -15.58 -4.26
N TYR A 50 14.61 -14.57 -3.78
CA TYR A 50 15.17 -13.46 -3.01
C TYR A 50 14.16 -12.83 -2.07
N VAL A 51 14.61 -12.52 -0.86
CA VAL A 51 13.89 -11.77 0.17
C VAL A 51 14.86 -10.75 0.74
N ASP A 52 14.41 -9.50 0.87
CA ASP A 52 15.16 -8.49 1.62
C ASP A 52 14.96 -8.70 3.14
N GLU A 53 16.06 -8.87 3.88
CA GLU A 53 16.03 -9.09 5.33
C GLU A 53 15.34 -7.94 6.09
N SER A 54 15.34 -6.72 5.53
CA SER A 54 14.65 -5.58 6.13
C SER A 54 13.13 -5.77 6.22
N VAL A 55 12.55 -6.62 5.36
CA VAL A 55 11.12 -6.97 5.42
C VAL A 55 10.79 -7.69 6.74
N LEU A 56 11.71 -8.48 7.29
CA LEU A 56 11.53 -9.15 8.58
C LEU A 56 11.54 -8.19 9.77
N SER A 57 12.11 -7.00 9.59
CA SER A 57 12.21 -5.96 10.63
C SER A 57 11.01 -5.02 10.71
N GLN A 58 9.95 -5.28 9.92
CA GLN A 58 8.76 -4.44 9.90
C GLN A 58 7.95 -4.51 11.21
N SER A 59 7.12 -3.49 11.40
CA SER A 59 6.18 -3.36 12.53
C SER A 59 5.13 -4.48 12.50
N GLU A 60 4.71 -4.94 13.67
CA GLU A 60 3.56 -5.85 13.83
C GLU A 60 2.21 -5.17 13.53
N VAL A 61 2.17 -3.83 13.58
CA VAL A 61 0.97 -3.06 13.23
C VAL A 61 0.82 -3.01 11.71
N VAL A 62 -0.31 -3.50 11.22
CA VAL A 62 -0.66 -3.55 9.80
C VAL A 62 -1.13 -2.18 9.32
N LYS A 63 -0.72 -1.79 8.11
CA LYS A 63 -1.16 -0.54 7.47
C LYS A 63 -1.95 -0.88 6.22
N VAL A 64 -3.17 -0.39 6.15
CA VAL A 64 -4.01 -0.47 4.96
C VAL A 64 -4.16 0.93 4.39
N SER A 65 -3.69 1.14 3.17
CA SER A 65 -3.58 2.46 2.55
C SER A 65 -4.26 2.51 1.19
N THR A 66 -4.88 3.63 0.87
CA THR A 66 -5.39 3.91 -0.47
C THR A 66 -5.22 5.38 -0.84
N MET A 67 -5.45 5.68 -2.11
CA MET A 67 -5.46 7.01 -2.67
C MET A 67 -6.80 7.30 -3.36
N TYR A 68 -7.26 8.54 -3.27
CA TYR A 68 -8.49 9.01 -3.88
C TYR A 68 -8.30 10.41 -4.46
N GLU A 69 -9.13 10.76 -5.43
CA GLU A 69 -9.05 12.06 -6.08
C GLU A 69 -9.46 13.18 -5.12
N PRO A 70 -8.80 14.35 -5.14
CA PRO A 70 -9.20 15.50 -4.31
C PRO A 70 -10.62 16.00 -4.60
N THR A 71 -11.12 15.73 -5.81
CA THR A 71 -12.46 16.02 -6.33
C THR A 71 -13.53 15.07 -5.79
N ASP A 72 -13.15 13.89 -5.28
CA ASP A 72 -14.07 12.97 -4.63
C ASP A 72 -14.30 13.41 -3.18
N THR A 73 -15.38 14.18 -2.99
CA THR A 73 -15.79 14.68 -1.68
C THR A 73 -16.57 13.66 -0.86
N GLY A 74 -17.02 12.54 -1.47
CA GLY A 74 -17.84 11.52 -0.83
C GLY A 74 -17.03 10.40 -0.20
N PHE A 75 -15.85 10.10 -0.75
CA PHE A 75 -15.00 8.99 -0.34
C PHE A 75 -14.79 8.89 1.19
N LEU A 76 -14.33 9.98 1.82
CA LEU A 76 -14.03 9.96 3.26
C LEU A 76 -15.27 9.69 4.11
N ALA A 77 -16.40 10.32 3.77
CA ALA A 77 -17.64 10.13 4.53
C ALA A 77 -18.19 8.70 4.39
N ALA A 78 -18.09 8.11 3.19
CA ALA A 78 -18.47 6.72 2.95
C ALA A 78 -17.57 5.76 3.73
N LEU A 79 -16.24 5.97 3.69
CA LEU A 79 -15.28 5.15 4.42
C LEU A 79 -15.47 5.25 5.93
N GLU A 80 -15.65 6.45 6.48
CA GLU A 80 -15.91 6.67 7.91
C GLU A 80 -17.19 5.94 8.36
N ALA A 81 -18.26 5.98 7.56
CA ALA A 81 -19.49 5.27 7.86
C ALA A 81 -19.29 3.74 7.90
N ASN A 82 -18.57 3.19 6.92
CA ASN A 82 -18.25 1.77 6.86
C ASN A 82 -17.38 1.34 8.05
N LEU A 83 -16.34 2.11 8.37
CA LEU A 83 -15.44 1.83 9.50
C LEU A 83 -16.18 1.87 10.84
N GLU A 84 -17.09 2.82 11.05
CA GLU A 84 -17.91 2.89 12.26
C GLU A 84 -18.89 1.73 12.38
N GLU A 85 -19.46 1.24 11.29
CA GLU A 85 -20.27 0.02 11.29
C GLU A 85 -19.44 -1.23 11.61
N MET A 86 -18.29 -1.38 10.97
CA MET A 86 -17.37 -2.49 11.20
C MET A 86 -16.88 -2.53 12.65
N LYS A 87 -16.57 -1.36 13.23
CA LYS A 87 -16.18 -1.24 14.64
C LYS A 87 -17.27 -1.75 15.61
N LYS A 88 -18.54 -1.51 15.31
CA LYS A 88 -19.67 -2.06 16.09
C LYS A 88 -19.78 -3.57 15.99
N ASN A 89 -19.32 -4.14 14.88
CA ASN A 89 -19.27 -5.57 14.63
C ASN A 89 -17.96 -6.24 15.09
N GLY A 90 -17.08 -5.49 15.78
CA GLY A 90 -15.89 -6.04 16.43
C GLY A 90 -14.57 -5.87 15.67
N VAL A 91 -14.59 -5.24 14.48
CA VAL A 91 -13.37 -4.93 13.72
C VAL A 91 -12.52 -3.91 14.49
N GLN A 92 -11.23 -4.19 14.62
CA GLN A 92 -10.30 -3.35 15.38
C GLN A 92 -9.36 -2.58 14.45
N PHE A 93 -9.48 -1.25 14.46
CA PHE A 93 -8.51 -0.36 13.85
C PHE A 93 -8.13 0.77 14.83
N GLY A 94 -6.96 1.35 14.61
CA GLY A 94 -6.37 2.39 15.42
C GLY A 94 -6.29 3.73 14.70
N GLU A 95 -5.09 4.27 14.64
CA GLU A 95 -4.81 5.58 14.03
C GLU A 95 -5.19 5.60 12.54
N ILE A 96 -5.71 6.74 12.10
CA ILE A 96 -5.97 7.04 10.69
C ILE A 96 -5.11 8.24 10.32
N LEU A 97 -4.26 8.08 9.32
CA LEU A 97 -3.42 9.15 8.78
C LEU A 97 -3.94 9.59 7.42
N LEU A 98 -4.07 10.90 7.24
CA LEU A 98 -4.38 11.53 5.96
C LEU A 98 -3.11 12.18 5.39
N GLY A 99 -2.98 12.16 4.07
CA GLY A 99 -1.85 12.75 3.37
C GLY A 99 -2.20 13.19 1.95
N GLU A 100 -1.17 13.62 1.23
CA GLU A 100 -1.24 14.01 -0.17
C GLU A 100 0.01 13.49 -0.88
N ILE A 101 -0.16 13.05 -2.13
CA ILE A 101 0.94 12.64 -3.01
C ILE A 101 0.75 13.30 -4.38
N ASP A 102 1.84 13.76 -5.01
CA ASP A 102 1.78 14.19 -6.42
C ASP A 102 2.16 13.01 -7.33
N ALA A 103 1.32 12.72 -8.32
CA ALA A 103 1.60 11.71 -9.33
C ALA A 103 2.94 11.94 -10.05
N ALA A 104 3.37 13.20 -10.18
CA ALA A 104 4.67 13.50 -10.77
C ALA A 104 5.85 12.92 -9.98
N ASP A 105 5.72 12.84 -8.65
CA ASP A 105 6.71 12.25 -7.75
C ASP A 105 6.79 10.73 -7.98
N TYR A 106 5.71 10.06 -8.37
CA TYR A 106 5.76 8.63 -8.67
C TYR A 106 6.18 8.34 -10.10
N GLU A 107 5.72 9.14 -11.06
CA GLU A 107 5.96 8.89 -12.49
C GLU A 107 7.44 9.04 -12.88
N ASN A 108 8.17 9.94 -12.21
CA ASN A 108 9.51 10.33 -12.63
C ASN A 108 10.63 10.07 -11.61
N GLU A 109 10.35 9.92 -10.30
CA GLU A 109 11.42 9.77 -9.31
C GLU A 109 12.25 8.50 -9.51
N TRP A 110 11.61 7.37 -9.82
CA TRP A 110 12.33 6.10 -10.04
C TRP A 110 13.34 6.21 -11.20
N LYS A 111 13.07 7.06 -12.20
CA LYS A 111 13.98 7.28 -13.35
C LYS A 111 15.33 7.84 -12.91
N LYS A 112 15.37 8.63 -11.82
CA LYS A 112 16.62 9.21 -11.27
C LYS A 112 17.55 8.16 -10.69
N TYR A 113 17.00 7.03 -10.25
CA TYR A 113 17.75 5.95 -9.61
C TYR A 113 18.04 4.78 -10.56
N TYR A 114 17.46 4.79 -11.76
CA TYR A 114 17.75 3.78 -12.77
C TYR A 114 19.16 3.98 -13.34
N ASN A 115 20.01 2.96 -13.21
CA ASN A 115 21.35 2.93 -13.79
C ASN A 115 21.39 2.00 -15.01
N PRO A 116 22.03 2.39 -16.13
CA PRO A 116 22.27 1.49 -17.25
C PRO A 116 22.87 0.16 -16.82
N ILE A 117 22.32 -0.94 -17.33
CA ILE A 117 22.81 -2.28 -17.02
C ILE A 117 23.95 -2.58 -17.99
N LYS A 118 25.18 -2.54 -17.48
CA LYS A 118 26.40 -2.81 -18.27
C LYS A 118 26.73 -4.30 -18.22
N THR A 119 26.80 -4.93 -19.39
CA THR A 119 27.39 -6.25 -19.57
C THR A 119 28.76 -6.12 -20.27
N LYS A 120 29.44 -7.25 -20.54
CA LYS A 120 30.77 -7.24 -21.16
C LYS A 120 30.79 -6.62 -22.56
N ASN A 121 29.74 -6.84 -23.36
CA ASN A 121 29.68 -6.44 -24.77
C ASN A 121 28.50 -5.51 -25.10
N ILE A 122 27.50 -5.42 -24.22
CA ILE A 122 26.24 -4.70 -24.45
C ILE A 122 25.91 -3.87 -23.22
N THR A 123 25.47 -2.63 -23.41
CA THR A 123 24.86 -1.83 -22.35
C THR A 123 23.38 -1.67 -22.66
N ILE A 124 22.53 -2.10 -21.73
CA ILE A 124 21.09 -1.90 -21.82
C ILE A 124 20.79 -0.55 -21.19
N VAL A 125 20.30 0.38 -22.00
CA VAL A 125 19.87 1.71 -21.57
C VAL A 125 18.36 1.85 -21.76
N PRO A 126 17.68 2.56 -20.88
CA PRO A 126 16.31 2.97 -21.09
C PRO A 126 16.24 4.05 -22.18
N THR A 127 15.06 4.19 -22.80
CA THR A 127 14.85 5.09 -23.96
C THR A 127 14.89 6.59 -23.63
N TRP A 128 14.85 6.94 -22.35
CA TRP A 128 14.80 8.33 -21.87
C TRP A 128 16.16 8.88 -21.40
N ILE A 129 17.23 8.10 -21.49
CA ILE A 129 18.61 8.56 -21.23
C ILE A 129 19.19 9.23 -22.47
#